data_AF-A0A7S3MKW8-F1
#
_entry.id   AF-A0A7S3MKW8-F1
#
_cell.length_a   1.000
_cell.length_b   1.000
_cell.length_c   1.000
_cell.angle_alpha   90.00
_cell.angle_beta   90.00
_cell.angle_gamma   90.00
#
_symmetry.space_group_name_H-M   'P 1'
#
loop_
_entity.id
_entity.type
_entity.pdbx_description
1 polymer ?
#
loop_
_entity_poly.entity_id
_entity_poly.type
_entity_poly.pdbx_seq_one_letter_code
_entity_poly.pdbx_strand_id
1 'polypeptide(L)'
;DNFVFKIVPMLNPDGVINGSSRCNLAGVDLNRCWIDPSRKLHPTVYHTKSMIKKLQEDRDVFLVCDLHGHSRKKNIFMYGNSGRVNDRLKERIFPCLMDKNCDIFNFTDCAFSVQKAKESTARVVMWKEMNITNTFTLEASFCGPDQGKFADYHFNLDLLQEVGHKFC
;
A
#
# COMPACT_ATOMS: atom_id res chain seq x y z
N ASP A 1 7.16 -21.29 6.20
CA ASP A 1 8.50 -20.75 6.52
C ASP A 1 9.26 -20.16 5.32
N ASN A 2 8.58 -19.66 4.28
CA ASN A 2 9.25 -19.17 3.06
C ASN A 2 9.46 -17.64 3.02
N PHE A 3 8.74 -16.88 3.86
CA PHE A 3 8.74 -15.42 3.84
C PHE A 3 9.05 -14.85 5.22
N VAL A 4 9.69 -13.68 5.24
CA VAL A 4 9.90 -12.87 6.45
C VAL A 4 9.13 -11.57 6.29
N PHE A 5 8.16 -11.34 7.17
CA PHE A 5 7.37 -10.11 7.19
C PHE A 5 8.09 -9.01 7.98
N LYS A 6 8.19 -7.82 7.38
CA LYS A 6 8.65 -6.60 8.04
C LYS A 6 7.49 -5.62 8.09
N ILE A 7 6.97 -5.37 9.29
CA ILE A 7 5.75 -4.58 9.49
C ILE A 7 6.12 -3.28 10.21
N VAL A 8 5.78 -2.15 9.59
CA VAL A 8 5.76 -0.84 10.24
C VAL A 8 4.29 -0.53 10.57
N PRO A 9 3.84 -0.74 11.81
CA PRO A 9 2.41 -0.68 12.14
C PRO A 9 1.82 0.72 11.97
N MET A 10 2.65 1.76 12.06
CA MET A 10 2.21 3.14 11.94
C MET A 10 3.34 4.03 11.40
N LEU A 11 3.12 4.64 10.23
CA LEU A 11 4.10 5.52 9.59
C LEU A 11 3.98 6.99 10.03
N ASN A 12 2.81 7.41 10.52
CA ASN A 12 2.50 8.79 10.90
C ASN A 12 1.98 8.90 12.35
N PRO A 13 2.77 8.50 13.37
CA PRO A 13 2.30 8.46 14.75
C PRO A 13 1.94 9.85 15.30
N ASP A 14 2.68 10.88 14.92
CA ASP A 14 2.42 12.26 15.31
C ASP A 14 1.13 12.79 14.68
N GLY A 15 0.90 12.55 13.39
CA GLY A 15 -0.37 12.91 12.75
C GLY A 15 -1.57 12.24 13.42
N VAL A 16 -1.48 10.93 13.71
CA VAL A 16 -2.55 10.16 14.35
C VAL A 16 -2.89 10.69 15.73
N ILE A 17 -1.90 10.90 16.61
CA ILE A 17 -2.12 11.41 17.97
C ILE A 17 -2.79 12.80 17.95
N ASN A 18 -2.53 13.60 16.92
CA ASN A 18 -3.10 14.93 16.76
C ASN A 18 -4.42 14.96 15.95
N GLY A 19 -5.00 13.80 15.62
CA GLY A 19 -6.26 13.72 14.87
C GLY A 19 -6.15 14.15 13.40
N SER A 20 -4.95 14.18 12.84
CA SER A 20 -4.72 14.46 11.42
C SER A 20 -5.03 13.22 10.57
N SER A 21 -5.86 13.39 9.55
CA SER A 21 -6.21 12.33 8.60
C SER A 21 -5.24 12.16 7.44
N ARG A 22 -4.27 13.09 7.27
CA ARG A 22 -3.43 13.13 6.06
C ARG A 22 -1.96 13.49 6.30
N CYS A 23 -1.71 14.49 7.13
CA CYS A 23 -0.38 15.08 7.28
C CYS A 23 0.28 14.71 8.62
N ASN A 24 1.60 14.79 8.67
CA ASN A 24 2.35 14.77 9.93
C ASN A 24 2.21 16.11 10.67
N LEU A 25 2.87 16.26 11.83
CA LEU A 25 2.80 17.48 12.65
C LEU A 25 3.40 18.72 11.96
N ALA A 26 4.28 18.52 10.97
CA ALA A 26 4.81 19.59 10.14
C ALA A 26 3.87 19.99 8.97
N GLY A 27 2.66 19.42 8.91
CA GLY A 27 1.70 19.70 7.84
C GLY A 27 2.01 19.01 6.51
N VAL A 28 2.90 18.01 6.50
CA VAL A 28 3.37 17.33 5.29
C VAL A 28 2.63 16.01 5.04
N ASP A 29 2.17 15.80 3.81
CA ASP A 29 1.71 14.49 3.32
C ASP A 29 2.91 13.57 3.09
N LEU A 30 3.15 12.66 4.04
CA LEU A 30 4.28 11.74 4.01
C LEU A 30 4.32 10.88 2.74
N ASN A 31 3.16 10.55 2.15
CA ASN A 31 3.09 9.78 0.91
C ASN A 31 3.32 10.64 -0.36
N ARG A 32 3.95 11.82 -0.22
CA ARG A 32 4.53 12.62 -1.30
C ARG A 32 6.02 12.85 -1.15
N CYS A 33 6.66 12.23 -0.16
CA CYS A 33 8.03 12.51 0.24
C CYS A 33 8.99 11.34 0.01
N TRP A 34 8.63 10.35 -0.81
CA TRP A 34 9.44 9.14 -0.95
C TRP A 34 10.64 9.26 -1.88
N ILE A 35 10.67 10.22 -2.82
CA ILE A 35 11.82 10.40 -3.74
C ILE A 35 13.06 10.80 -2.93
N ASP A 36 12.95 11.90 -2.18
CA ASP A 36 14.03 12.44 -1.35
C ASP A 36 13.49 12.82 0.05
N PRO A 37 13.28 11.82 0.94
CA PRO A 37 12.80 12.11 2.28
C PRO A 37 13.88 12.80 3.12
N SER A 38 13.55 13.91 3.77
CA SER A 38 14.40 14.54 4.77
C SER A 38 14.44 13.70 6.05
N ARG A 39 15.64 13.39 6.54
CA ARG A 39 15.82 12.72 7.85
C ARG A 39 15.26 13.53 9.02
N LYS A 40 15.19 14.86 8.90
CA LYS A 40 14.66 15.76 9.93
C LYS A 40 13.14 15.94 9.84
N LEU A 41 12.61 16.17 8.63
CA LEU A 41 11.19 16.49 8.44
C LEU A 41 10.32 15.24 8.22
N HIS A 42 10.87 14.18 7.61
CA HIS A 42 10.16 12.95 7.26
C HIS A 42 10.90 11.72 7.83
N PRO A 43 11.25 11.69 9.13
CA PRO A 43 12.11 10.65 9.70
C PRO A 43 11.55 9.23 9.49
N THR A 44 10.23 9.05 9.59
CA THR A 44 9.57 7.74 9.41
C THR A 44 9.70 7.24 7.97
N VAL A 45 9.49 8.10 6.98
CA VAL A 45 9.68 7.77 5.55
C VAL A 45 11.16 7.50 5.25
N TYR A 46 12.07 8.35 5.74
CA TYR A 46 13.52 8.19 5.54
C TYR A 46 13.99 6.83 6.05
N HIS A 47 13.72 6.52 7.32
CA HIS A 47 14.18 5.28 7.93
C HIS A 47 13.49 4.04 7.37
N THR A 48 12.22 4.14 6.95
CA THR A 48 11.53 3.02 6.27
C THR A 48 12.14 2.76 4.90
N LYS A 49 12.42 3.81 4.10
CA LYS A 49 13.11 3.68 2.80
C LYS A 49 14.51 3.06 2.98
N SER A 50 15.27 3.50 3.98
CA SER A 50 16.59 2.93 4.30
C SER A 50 16.51 1.47 4.75
N MET A 51 15.51 1.10 5.56
CA MET A 51 15.30 -0.28 5.99
C MET A 51 15.06 -1.20 4.80
N ILE A 52 14.22 -0.78 3.83
CA ILE A 52 13.93 -1.59 2.63
C ILE A 52 15.18 -1.72 1.76
N LYS A 53 15.95 -0.64 1.54
CA LYS A 53 17.22 -0.70 0.81
C LYS A 53 18.20 -1.68 1.45
N LYS A 54 18.39 -1.59 2.76
CA LYS A 54 19.26 -2.51 3.50
C LYS A 54 18.77 -3.95 3.40
N LEU A 55 17.46 -4.17 3.45
CA LEU A 55 16.89 -5.51 3.29
C LEU A 55 17.21 -6.12 1.92
N GLN A 56 17.20 -5.30 0.86
CA GLN A 56 17.56 -5.73 -0.50
C GLN A 56 19.05 -6.10 -0.66
N GLU A 57 19.94 -5.60 0.20
CA GLU A 57 21.36 -5.99 0.19
C GLU A 57 21.52 -7.45 0.66
N ASP A 58 20.67 -7.90 1.58
CA ASP A 58 20.75 -9.23 2.19
C ASP A 58 19.84 -10.27 1.51
N ARG A 59 18.73 -9.84 0.88
CA ARG A 59 17.70 -10.74 0.35
C ARG A 59 16.71 -10.04 -0.60
N ASP A 60 16.16 -10.81 -1.53
CA ASP A 60 15.15 -10.31 -2.45
C ASP A 60 13.86 -9.88 -1.72
N VAL A 61 13.44 -8.63 -1.97
CA VAL A 61 12.16 -8.12 -1.48
C VAL A 61 11.08 -8.46 -2.51
N PHE A 62 10.32 -9.53 -2.22
CA PHE A 62 9.27 -10.01 -3.11
C PHE A 62 8.10 -9.04 -3.27
N LEU A 63 7.69 -8.39 -2.18
CA LEU A 63 6.49 -7.57 -2.12
C LEU A 63 6.64 -6.42 -1.11
N VAL A 64 6.07 -5.26 -1.45
CA VAL A 64 5.82 -4.17 -0.50
C VAL A 64 4.39 -3.67 -0.64
N CYS A 65 3.70 -3.46 0.49
CA CYS A 65 2.33 -2.94 0.50
C CYS A 65 2.22 -1.75 1.45
N ASP A 66 1.72 -0.64 0.92
CA ASP A 66 1.40 0.60 1.64
C ASP A 66 -0.11 0.61 1.92
N LEU A 67 -0.51 0.50 3.20
CA LEU A 67 -1.91 0.34 3.61
C LEU A 67 -2.56 1.72 3.86
N HIS A 68 -3.66 2.00 3.16
CA HIS A 68 -4.38 3.28 3.19
C HIS A 68 -5.89 3.09 3.37
N GLY A 69 -6.54 4.17 3.76
CA GLY A 69 -7.98 4.30 3.73
C GLY A 69 -8.45 5.19 2.58
N HIS A 70 -9.59 4.84 1.99
CA HIS A 70 -10.09 5.49 0.78
C HIS A 70 -11.49 6.06 0.97
N SER A 71 -11.64 7.38 0.79
CA SER A 71 -12.87 8.11 1.14
C SER A 71 -13.97 8.12 0.07
N ARG A 72 -13.66 7.70 -1.17
CA ARG A 72 -14.57 7.86 -2.33
C ARG A 72 -15.11 6.56 -2.90
N LYS A 73 -14.21 5.61 -3.21
CA LYS A 73 -14.55 4.26 -3.66
C LYS A 73 -14.98 3.37 -2.49
N LYS A 74 -15.81 2.38 -2.81
CA LYS A 74 -16.15 1.24 -1.95
C LYS A 74 -15.13 0.10 -2.13
N ASN A 75 -15.33 -1.01 -1.41
CA ASN A 75 -14.48 -2.21 -1.44
C ASN A 75 -13.05 -2.02 -0.89
N ILE A 76 -12.30 -3.11 -0.88
CA ILE A 76 -10.84 -3.12 -0.70
C ILE A 76 -10.20 -3.43 -2.05
N PHE A 77 -9.21 -2.65 -2.46
CA PHE A 77 -8.55 -2.81 -3.76
C PHE A 77 -7.11 -2.34 -3.69
N MET A 78 -6.35 -2.59 -4.77
CA MET A 78 -4.96 -2.16 -4.88
C MET A 78 -4.73 -1.23 -6.04
N TYR A 79 -3.92 -0.21 -5.78
CA TYR A 79 -3.21 0.47 -6.85
C TYR A 79 -1.83 -0.17 -7.02
N GLY A 80 -1.45 -0.47 -8.25
CA GLY A 80 -0.15 -1.02 -8.64
C GLY A 80 0.63 -0.09 -9.57
N ASN A 81 1.62 -0.63 -10.27
CA ASN A 81 2.39 0.10 -11.29
C ASN A 81 2.59 -0.76 -12.54
N SER A 82 2.23 -0.21 -13.69
CA SER A 82 2.51 -0.75 -15.02
C SER A 82 3.39 0.22 -15.81
N GLY A 83 4.09 -0.28 -16.82
CA GLY A 83 4.86 0.55 -17.76
C GLY A 83 6.27 0.04 -18.05
N ARG A 84 6.74 -0.97 -17.31
CA ARG A 84 7.98 -1.70 -17.64
C ARG A 84 7.66 -2.89 -18.53
N VAL A 85 8.51 -3.10 -19.54
CA VAL A 85 8.37 -4.21 -20.50
C VAL A 85 8.34 -5.57 -19.79
N ASN A 86 9.20 -5.75 -18.77
CA ASN A 86 9.36 -7.02 -18.06
C ASN A 86 8.28 -7.32 -17.00
N ASP A 87 7.43 -6.33 -16.70
CA ASP A 87 6.38 -6.45 -15.69
C ASP A 87 5.05 -6.90 -16.28
N ARG A 88 4.87 -6.86 -17.61
CA ARG A 88 3.56 -7.04 -18.27
C ARG A 88 2.82 -8.27 -17.73
N LEU A 89 1.75 -8.03 -16.96
CA LEU A 89 0.86 -8.98 -16.26
C LEU A 89 1.32 -9.45 -14.89
N LYS A 90 2.62 -9.43 -14.58
CA LYS A 90 3.15 -9.90 -13.28
C LYS A 90 2.62 -9.07 -12.12
N GLU A 91 2.52 -7.76 -12.31
CA GLU A 91 2.00 -6.83 -11.30
C GLU A 91 0.53 -7.08 -10.95
N ARG A 92 -0.19 -7.83 -11.79
CA ARG A 92 -1.61 -8.16 -11.62
C ARG A 92 -1.86 -9.50 -10.96
N ILE A 93 -0.84 -10.36 -10.89
CA ILE A 93 -0.99 -11.72 -10.34
C ILE A 93 -1.41 -11.66 -8.88
N PHE A 94 -0.69 -10.91 -8.04
CA PHE A 94 -0.98 -10.85 -6.61
C PHE A 94 -2.37 -10.25 -6.30
N PRO A 95 -2.78 -9.10 -6.89
CA PRO A 95 -4.15 -8.62 -6.71
C PRO A 95 -5.22 -9.59 -7.24
N CYS A 96 -4.96 -10.33 -8.33
CA CYS A 96 -5.90 -11.35 -8.82
C CYS A 96 -6.00 -12.54 -7.86
N LEU A 97 -4.91 -12.94 -7.20
CA LEU A 97 -4.95 -13.94 -6.14
C LEU A 97 -5.75 -13.44 -4.93
N MET A 98 -5.61 -12.17 -4.55
CA MET A 98 -6.41 -11.58 -3.47
C MET A 98 -7.91 -11.66 -3.77
N ASP A 99 -8.32 -11.26 -4.96
CA ASP A 99 -9.73 -11.31 -5.41
C ASP A 99 -10.34 -12.70 -5.38
N LYS A 100 -9.56 -13.73 -5.69
CA LYS A 100 -10.00 -15.13 -5.63
C LYS A 100 -10.11 -15.69 -4.22
N ASN A 101 -9.39 -15.12 -3.25
CA ASN A 101 -9.25 -15.68 -1.90
C ASN A 101 -9.90 -14.81 -0.81
N CYS A 102 -10.32 -13.60 -1.13
CA CYS A 102 -10.85 -12.62 -0.19
C CYS A 102 -12.14 -11.99 -0.74
N ASP A 103 -13.28 -12.33 -0.13
CA ASP A 103 -14.62 -11.94 -0.62
C ASP A 103 -14.86 -10.42 -0.65
N ILE A 104 -14.06 -9.64 0.07
CA ILE A 104 -14.17 -8.17 0.17
C ILE A 104 -13.10 -7.43 -0.64
N PHE A 105 -12.19 -8.16 -1.28
CA PHE A 105 -11.25 -7.59 -2.24
C PHE A 105 -11.91 -7.51 -3.63
N ASN A 106 -11.65 -6.43 -4.36
CA ASN A 106 -12.19 -6.23 -5.71
C ASN A 106 -11.06 -5.91 -6.71
N PHE A 107 -10.74 -6.87 -7.56
CA PHE A 107 -9.73 -6.70 -8.61
C PHE A 107 -10.14 -5.68 -9.67
N THR A 108 -11.42 -5.60 -10.01
CA THR A 108 -11.94 -4.65 -11.02
C THR A 108 -11.71 -3.20 -10.59
N ASP A 109 -11.70 -2.94 -9.27
CA ASP A 109 -11.42 -1.62 -8.71
C ASP A 109 -9.94 -1.24 -8.71
N CYS A 110 -9.04 -2.20 -8.98
CA CYS A 110 -7.60 -1.99 -9.01
C CYS A 110 -7.17 -1.18 -10.24
N ALA A 111 -6.15 -0.34 -10.07
CA ALA A 111 -5.55 0.42 -11.17
C ALA A 111 -4.04 0.40 -11.11
N PHE A 112 -3.40 0.27 -12.28
CA PHE A 112 -1.95 0.07 -12.38
C PHE A 112 -1.25 1.20 -13.15
N SER A 113 -2.01 2.12 -13.75
CA SER A 113 -1.43 3.28 -14.42
C SER A 113 -0.85 4.27 -13.39
N VAL A 114 0.37 4.75 -13.67
CA VAL A 114 1.05 5.73 -12.82
C VAL A 114 0.70 7.14 -13.30
N GLN A 115 0.08 7.92 -12.42
CA GLN A 115 -0.19 9.34 -12.67
C GLN A 115 0.99 10.19 -12.19
N LYS A 116 1.30 11.28 -12.90
CA LYS A 116 2.40 12.21 -12.56
C LYS A 116 2.36 12.70 -11.11
N ALA A 117 1.16 13.01 -10.60
CA ALA A 117 0.97 13.47 -9.21
C ALA A 117 1.27 12.40 -8.14
N LYS A 118 1.52 11.14 -8.54
CA LYS A 118 1.77 10.00 -7.65
C LYS A 118 3.22 9.52 -7.71
N GLU A 119 4.08 10.17 -8.49
CA GLU A 119 5.48 9.74 -8.68
C GLU A 119 6.29 9.69 -7.38
N SER A 120 5.93 10.51 -6.40
CA SER A 120 6.59 10.57 -5.10
C SER A 120 5.93 9.75 -3.99
N THR A 121 5.00 8.85 -4.35
CA THR A 121 4.40 7.90 -3.41
C THR A 121 5.34 6.73 -3.14
N ALA A 122 5.15 6.06 -1.99
CA ALA A 122 5.87 4.84 -1.61
C ALA A 122 5.87 3.82 -2.77
N ARG A 123 4.67 3.58 -3.29
CA ARG A 123 4.42 2.59 -4.32
C ARG A 123 5.23 2.82 -5.59
N VAL A 124 5.25 4.06 -6.08
CA VAL A 124 5.92 4.38 -7.34
C VAL A 124 7.43 4.44 -7.15
N VAL A 125 7.91 4.95 -6.02
CA VAL A 125 9.34 5.03 -5.71
C VAL A 125 9.96 3.65 -5.55
N MET A 126 9.36 2.74 -4.78
CA MET A 126 9.90 1.38 -4.62
C MET A 126 9.87 0.61 -5.93
N TRP A 127 8.83 0.80 -6.74
CA TRP A 127 8.82 0.24 -8.08
C TRP A 127 9.94 0.82 -8.93
N LYS A 128 9.97 2.15 -9.16
CA LYS A 128 10.93 2.82 -10.06
C LYS A 128 12.38 2.71 -9.61
N GLU A 129 12.69 3.03 -8.35
CA GLU A 129 14.07 3.14 -7.83
C GLU A 129 14.60 1.84 -7.24
N MET A 130 13.74 0.98 -6.68
CA MET A 130 14.15 -0.26 -6.01
C MET A 130 13.85 -1.53 -6.79
N ASN A 131 13.23 -1.39 -7.97
CA ASN A 131 12.91 -2.49 -8.87
C ASN A 131 12.04 -3.61 -8.27
N ILE A 132 11.13 -3.25 -7.36
CA ILE A 132 10.20 -4.21 -6.72
C ILE A 132 8.88 -4.22 -7.50
N THR A 133 8.63 -5.26 -8.31
CA THR A 133 7.43 -5.36 -9.16
C THR A 133 6.14 -5.37 -8.33
N ASN A 134 6.07 -6.20 -7.29
CA ASN A 134 4.90 -6.30 -6.41
C ASN A 134 4.91 -5.19 -5.37
N THR A 135 4.80 -3.94 -5.82
CA THR A 135 4.62 -2.80 -4.93
C THR A 135 3.21 -2.26 -5.09
N PHE A 136 2.45 -2.25 -4.00
CA PHE A 136 1.04 -1.87 -4.01
C PHE A 136 0.72 -0.79 -2.97
N THR A 137 -0.31 0.00 -3.27
CA THR A 137 -1.08 0.72 -2.25
C THR A 137 -2.37 -0.06 -2.09
N LEU A 138 -2.61 -0.69 -0.93
CA LEU A 138 -3.89 -1.31 -0.61
C LEU A 138 -4.78 -0.25 0.02
N GLU A 139 -5.96 -0.07 -0.54
CA GLU A 139 -6.93 0.94 -0.16
C GLU A 139 -8.15 0.25 0.41
N ALA A 140 -8.46 0.52 1.68
CA ALA A 140 -9.70 0.08 2.32
C ALA A 140 -10.69 1.24 2.38
N SER A 141 -11.90 1.05 1.83
CA SER A 141 -12.92 2.10 1.89
C SER A 141 -13.23 2.52 3.34
N PHE A 142 -13.57 3.80 3.55
CA PHE A 142 -14.18 4.25 4.79
C PHE A 142 -15.60 3.71 5.01
N CYS A 143 -16.24 3.20 3.94
CA CYS A 143 -17.55 2.57 4.00
C CYS A 143 -17.40 1.04 4.10
N GLY A 144 -17.77 0.33 3.04
CA GLY A 144 -17.72 -1.11 2.98
C GLY A 144 -17.92 -1.61 1.55
N PRO A 145 -18.13 -2.93 1.38
CA PRO A 145 -18.32 -3.53 0.07
C PRO A 145 -19.65 -3.12 -0.57
N ASP A 146 -19.69 -3.00 -1.90
CA ASP A 146 -20.94 -2.90 -2.68
C ASP A 146 -21.31 -4.19 -3.41
N GLN A 147 -20.56 -5.25 -3.17
CA GLN A 147 -20.77 -6.55 -3.80
C GLN A 147 -20.46 -7.69 -2.84
N GLY A 148 -20.87 -8.90 -3.23
CA GLY A 148 -20.64 -10.12 -2.48
C GLY A 148 -21.50 -10.23 -1.21
N LYS A 149 -21.15 -11.18 -0.36
CA LYS A 149 -21.93 -11.53 0.85
C LYS A 149 -22.03 -10.41 1.90
N PHE A 150 -21.18 -9.40 1.79
CA PHE A 150 -21.09 -8.26 2.70
C PHE A 150 -21.50 -6.93 2.04
N ALA A 151 -22.18 -6.99 0.91
CA ALA A 151 -22.71 -5.79 0.25
C ALA A 151 -23.55 -4.96 1.23
N ASP A 152 -23.34 -3.63 1.21
CA ASP A 152 -24.05 -2.64 2.01
C ASP A 152 -23.81 -2.70 3.53
N TYR A 153 -22.87 -3.54 3.98
CA TYR A 153 -22.33 -3.47 5.34
C TYR A 153 -21.15 -2.50 5.43
N HIS A 154 -20.90 -1.97 6.63
CA HIS A 154 -19.66 -1.24 6.93
C HIS A 154 -18.51 -2.21 7.24
N PHE A 155 -17.29 -1.83 6.89
CA PHE A 155 -16.11 -2.57 7.37
C PHE A 155 -16.03 -2.52 8.90
N ASN A 156 -15.90 -3.70 9.50
CA ASN A 156 -15.58 -3.87 10.91
C ASN A 156 -14.17 -4.44 11.06
N LEU A 157 -13.72 -4.62 12.30
CA LEU A 157 -12.37 -5.13 12.57
C LEU A 157 -12.17 -6.55 12.04
N ASP A 158 -13.17 -7.42 12.15
CA ASP A 158 -13.07 -8.82 11.70
C ASP A 158 -12.83 -8.91 10.19
N LEU A 159 -13.54 -8.10 9.40
CA LEU A 159 -13.36 -8.01 7.95
C LEU A 159 -11.96 -7.49 7.58
N LEU A 160 -11.48 -6.45 8.27
CA LEU A 160 -10.14 -5.91 8.02
C LEU A 160 -9.04 -6.92 8.41
N GLN A 161 -9.24 -7.66 9.49
CA GLN A 161 -8.34 -8.73 9.91
C GLN A 161 -8.36 -9.91 8.93
N GLU A 162 -9.53 -10.27 8.39
CA GLU A 162 -9.64 -11.29 7.34
C GLU A 162 -8.80 -10.91 6.12
N VAL A 163 -8.84 -9.65 5.67
CA VAL A 163 -7.97 -9.20 4.55
C VAL A 163 -6.49 -9.39 4.88
N GLY A 164 -6.06 -9.02 6.09
CA GLY A 164 -4.69 -9.24 6.54
C GLY A 164 -4.31 -10.73 6.55
N HIS A 165 -5.24 -11.59 6.98
CA HIS A 165 -5.04 -13.04 6.99
C HIS A 165 -4.94 -13.62 5.57
N LYS A 166 -5.82 -13.20 4.64
CA LYS A 166 -5.78 -13.64 3.24
C LYS A 166 -4.60 -13.10 2.44
N PHE A 167 -4.03 -11.97 2.90
CA PHE A 167 -2.85 -11.35 2.29
C PHE A 167 -1.55 -12.14 2.56
N CYS A 168 -1.46 -12.81 3.72
CA CYS A 168 -0.27 -13.54 4.16
C CYS A 168 -0.25 -14.98 3.65
#